data_AF-D4Z231-F1
#
_entry.id   AF-D4Z231-F1
#
_cell.length_a   1.000
_cell.length_b   1.000
_cell.length_c   1.000
_cell.angle_alpha   90.00
_cell.angle_beta   90.00
_cell.angle_gamma   90.00
#
_symmetry.space_group_name_H-M   'P 1'
#
loop_
_entity.id
_entity.type
_entity.pdbx_description
1 polymer ?
#
loop_
_entity_poly.entity_id
_entity_poly.type
_entity_poly.pdbx_seq_one_letter_code
_entity_poly.pdbx_strand_id
1 'polypeptide(L)'
;MADITTLPIMTATDAEHIGFARFNDVPTLPIDIPDGNFTISAKTSDGRRITFFFGEYSRGSAPSFVDIQYHDSGTTIPNANGGRSPTFNMLTIGLGGRHVFDSRKSGIDDKPSIAVILLEPRDVS
;
A
#
# COMPACT_ATOMS: atom_id res chain seq x y z
N MET A 1 -7.02 13.82 -20.83
CA MET A 1 -6.11 13.32 -19.79
C MET A 1 -6.54 11.91 -19.41
N ALA A 2 -5.87 10.93 -20.02
CA ALA A 2 -5.59 9.62 -19.48
C ALA A 2 -4.37 9.17 -20.29
N ASP A 3 -3.18 9.23 -19.70
CA ASP A 3 -2.01 8.48 -20.18
C ASP A 3 -1.01 8.32 -19.03
N ILE A 4 -1.53 7.77 -17.94
CA ILE A 4 -0.77 6.84 -17.14
C ILE A 4 -1.12 5.49 -17.73
N THR A 5 -0.16 4.58 -17.86
CA THR A 5 -0.29 3.27 -18.53
C THR A 5 -1.21 2.32 -17.75
N THR A 6 -2.44 2.73 -17.41
CA THR A 6 -3.48 1.86 -16.87
C THR A 6 -3.85 0.87 -17.96
N LEU A 7 -3.36 -0.34 -17.79
CA LEU A 7 -3.76 -1.49 -18.59
C LEU A 7 -5.24 -1.82 -18.30
N PRO A 8 -5.95 -2.48 -19.23
CA PRO A 8 -7.32 -2.91 -18.98
C PRO A 8 -7.37 -3.83 -17.75
N ILE A 9 -8.52 -3.83 -17.06
CA ILE A 9 -8.79 -4.88 -16.06
C ILE A 9 -8.73 -6.23 -16.76
N MET A 10 -7.97 -7.16 -16.20
CA MET A 10 -7.71 -8.48 -16.77
C MET A 10 -7.76 -9.57 -15.71
N THR A 11 -7.64 -10.84 -16.13
CA THR A 11 -7.54 -11.95 -15.18
C THR A 11 -6.18 -11.92 -14.47
N ALA A 12 -6.08 -12.56 -13.31
CA ALA A 12 -4.80 -12.69 -12.61
C ALA A 12 -3.74 -13.42 -13.46
N THR A 13 -4.16 -14.42 -14.25
CA THR A 13 -3.29 -15.16 -15.17
C THR A 13 -2.78 -14.26 -16.31
N ASP A 14 -3.64 -13.42 -16.89
CA ASP A 14 -3.23 -12.50 -17.96
C ASP A 14 -2.23 -11.47 -17.45
N ALA A 15 -2.44 -10.93 -16.24
CA ALA A 15 -1.51 -10.01 -15.59
C ALA A 15 -0.15 -10.68 -15.31
N GLU A 16 -0.17 -11.94 -14.87
CA GLU A 16 1.04 -12.75 -14.68
C GLU A 16 1.80 -12.96 -16.00
N HIS A 17 1.10 -13.28 -17.08
CA HIS A 17 1.72 -13.48 -18.40
C HIS A 17 2.43 -12.24 -18.95
N ILE A 18 2.08 -11.03 -18.50
CA ILE A 18 2.75 -9.78 -18.90
C ILE A 18 3.74 -9.25 -17.86
N GLY A 19 4.03 -10.02 -16.81
CA GLY A 19 5.12 -9.74 -15.86
C GLY A 19 4.72 -9.20 -14.49
N PHE A 20 3.43 -9.13 -14.14
CA PHE A 20 3.00 -8.80 -12.79
C PHE A 20 3.01 -10.03 -11.86
N ALA A 21 3.21 -9.83 -10.56
CA ALA A 21 3.10 -10.92 -9.60
C ALA A 21 1.63 -11.30 -9.36
N ARG A 22 1.33 -12.60 -9.37
CA ARG A 22 0.01 -13.11 -8.99
C ARG A 22 -0.07 -13.26 -7.47
N PHE A 23 -1.16 -12.76 -6.88
CA PHE A 23 -1.43 -12.94 -5.45
C PHE A 23 -2.74 -13.69 -5.19
N ASN A 24 -3.87 -13.20 -5.71
CA ASN A 24 -5.17 -13.85 -5.62
C ASN A 24 -5.74 -14.14 -7.01
N ASP A 25 -6.62 -15.12 -7.11
CA ASP A 25 -7.32 -15.45 -8.36
C ASP A 25 -8.58 -14.60 -8.55
N VAL A 26 -8.38 -13.29 -8.79
CA VAL A 26 -9.44 -12.28 -8.94
C VAL A 26 -9.10 -11.30 -10.07
N PRO A 27 -10.06 -10.50 -10.58
CA PRO A 27 -9.76 -9.46 -11.55
C PRO A 27 -8.67 -8.50 -11.05
N THR A 28 -7.70 -8.22 -11.91
CA THR A 28 -6.54 -7.40 -11.61
C THR A 28 -6.58 -6.14 -12.45
N LEU A 29 -6.38 -4.98 -11.82
CA LEU A 29 -6.05 -3.72 -12.51
C LEU A 29 -4.54 -3.54 -12.42
N PRO A 30 -3.78 -3.86 -13.49
CA PRO A 30 -2.34 -3.68 -13.48
C PRO A 30 -2.00 -2.21 -13.78
N ILE A 31 -1.01 -1.68 -13.06
CA ILE A 31 -0.56 -0.30 -13.18
C ILE A 31 0.96 -0.31 -13.07
N ASP A 32 1.64 0.19 -14.11
CA ASP A 32 3.07 0.52 -13.99
C ASP A 32 3.21 1.82 -13.18
N ILE A 33 4.07 1.77 -12.17
CA ILE A 33 4.38 2.94 -11.34
C ILE A 33 5.55 3.66 -12.01
N PRO A 34 5.41 4.95 -12.37
CA PRO A 34 6.51 5.70 -12.96
C PRO A 34 7.64 5.93 -11.94
N ASP A 35 8.84 6.23 -12.45
CA ASP A 35 9.90 6.84 -11.64
C ASP A 35 9.40 8.14 -11.01
N GLY A 36 9.88 8.46 -9.81
CA GLY A 36 9.33 9.53 -9.02
C GLY A 36 8.38 9.07 -7.92
N ASN A 37 7.91 10.05 -7.16
CA ASN A 37 6.83 9.86 -6.23
C ASN A 37 5.50 9.65 -6.96
N PHE A 38 4.73 8.63 -6.56
CA PHE A 38 3.45 8.32 -7.19
C PHE A 38 2.41 7.80 -6.17
N THR A 39 1.12 8.07 -6.41
CA THR A 39 0.06 7.68 -5.48
C THR A 39 -1.07 6.94 -6.19
N ILE A 40 -1.47 5.81 -5.61
CA ILE A 40 -2.72 5.11 -5.96
C ILE A 40 -3.69 5.24 -4.78
N SER A 41 -4.93 5.62 -5.05
CA SER A 41 -5.99 5.62 -4.03
C SER A 41 -7.17 4.76 -4.49
N ALA A 42 -7.71 3.97 -3.57
CA ALA A 42 -8.87 3.14 -3.80
C ALA A 42 -9.99 3.51 -2.82
N LYS A 43 -11.23 3.34 -3.28
CA LYS A 43 -12.44 3.52 -2.47
C LYS A 43 -13.37 2.34 -2.70
N THR A 44 -13.80 1.71 -1.62
CA THR A 44 -14.80 0.62 -1.69
C THR A 44 -16.18 1.19 -2.01
N SER A 45 -17.11 0.33 -2.42
CA SER A 45 -18.49 0.72 -2.71
C SER A 45 -19.21 1.32 -1.50
N ASP A 46 -18.82 0.93 -0.28
CA ASP A 46 -19.33 1.50 0.97
C ASP A 46 -18.50 2.69 1.51
N GLY A 47 -17.56 3.21 0.71
CA GLY A 47 -16.92 4.50 0.97
C GLY A 47 -15.63 4.46 1.79
N ARG A 48 -15.14 3.29 2.19
CA ARG A 48 -13.84 3.14 2.87
C ARG A 48 -12.70 3.40 1.90
N ARG A 49 -11.70 4.16 2.32
CA ARG A 49 -10.62 4.67 1.47
C ARG A 49 -9.27 4.23 2.00
N ILE A 50 -8.40 3.92 1.06
CA ILE A 50 -6.99 3.58 1.30
C ILE A 50 -6.13 4.24 0.23
N THR A 51 -4.94 4.68 0.63
CA THR A 51 -3.95 5.30 -0.25
C THR A 51 -2.62 4.57 -0.11
N PHE A 52 -2.00 4.30 -1.26
CA PHE A 52 -0.66 3.76 -1.40
C PHE A 52 0.21 4.85 -2.04
N PHE A 53 1.23 5.29 -1.33
CA PHE A 53 2.22 6.24 -1.81
C PHE A 53 3.51 5.47 -2.09
N PHE A 54 3.90 5.45 -3.36
CA PHE A 54 5.17 4.91 -3.85
C PHE A 54 6.21 6.04 -3.79
N GLY A 55 7.17 5.90 -2.90
CA GLY A 55 8.15 6.95 -2.62
C GLY A 55 9.56 6.62 -3.10
N GLU A 56 10.28 7.66 -3.50
CA GLU A 56 11.70 7.58 -3.90
C GLU A 56 12.63 8.14 -2.82
N TYR A 57 13.81 7.53 -2.64
CA TYR A 57 14.88 8.11 -1.82
C TYR A 57 15.77 9.07 -2.62
N SER A 58 15.85 8.89 -3.93
CA SER A 58 16.61 9.75 -4.85
C SER A 58 15.67 10.31 -5.91
N ARG A 59 15.76 11.62 -6.17
CA ARG A 59 14.81 12.28 -7.06
C ARG A 59 14.86 11.72 -8.49
N GLY A 60 13.70 11.35 -9.03
CA GLY A 60 13.53 10.75 -10.35
C GLY A 60 13.92 9.27 -10.42
N SER A 61 14.06 8.56 -9.30
CA SER A 61 14.35 7.13 -9.30
C SER A 61 13.07 6.30 -9.21
N ALA A 62 13.17 5.01 -9.51
CA ALA A 62 12.12 4.07 -9.18
C ALA A 62 11.78 4.12 -7.68
N PRO A 63 10.49 3.96 -7.30
CA PRO A 63 10.10 3.88 -5.90
C PRO A 63 10.84 2.78 -5.13
N SER A 64 11.18 3.05 -3.88
CA SER A 64 11.90 2.12 -2.98
C SER A 64 11.10 1.72 -1.75
N PHE A 65 9.93 2.32 -1.54
CA PHE A 65 9.01 1.97 -0.46
C PHE A 65 7.57 2.33 -0.82
N VAL A 66 6.63 1.76 -0.06
CA VAL A 66 5.21 2.04 -0.14
C VAL A 66 4.68 2.44 1.24
N ASP A 67 4.27 3.68 1.39
CA ASP A 67 3.48 4.13 2.54
C ASP A 67 2.00 3.83 2.29
N ILE A 68 1.35 3.24 3.29
CA ILE A 68 -0.05 2.84 3.23
C ILE A 68 -0.80 3.56 4.34
N GLN A 69 -1.84 4.29 3.96
CA GLN A 69 -2.72 5.00 4.88
C GLN A 69 -4.17 4.60 4.66
N TYR A 70 -4.82 4.17 5.74
CA TYR A 70 -6.27 3.98 5.80
C TYR A 70 -6.93 5.20 6.46
N HIS A 71 -8.01 5.70 5.85
CA HIS A 71 -8.54 7.02 6.20
C HIS A 71 -9.77 6.97 7.10
N ASP A 72 -10.44 5.82 7.21
CA ASP A 72 -11.82 5.74 7.70
C ASP A 72 -11.98 4.90 8.98
N SER A 73 -10.95 4.82 9.82
CA SER A 73 -11.01 4.08 11.09
C SER A 73 -11.88 4.72 12.18
N GLY A 74 -12.18 6.01 12.04
CA GLY A 74 -12.86 6.81 13.05
C GLY A 74 -12.00 7.19 14.27
N THR A 75 -10.73 6.78 14.30
CA THR A 75 -9.82 7.04 15.43
C THR A 75 -8.57 7.78 14.97
N THR A 76 -8.00 8.63 15.83
CA THR A 76 -6.85 9.47 15.50
C THR A 76 -5.88 9.61 16.66
N ILE A 77 -4.61 9.89 16.38
CA ILE A 77 -3.55 10.23 17.34
C ILE A 77 -2.92 11.58 16.99
N PRO A 78 -2.32 12.31 17.95
CA PRO A 78 -1.51 13.50 17.66
C PRO A 78 -0.36 13.17 16.69
N ASN A 79 0.00 14.10 15.81
CA ASN A 79 1.15 13.97 14.91
C ASN A 79 2.20 15.08 15.13
N ALA A 80 3.40 14.88 14.58
CA ALA A 80 4.55 15.76 14.80
C ALA A 80 4.32 17.22 14.34
N ASN A 81 3.37 17.45 13.43
CA ASN A 81 3.07 18.77 12.88
C ASN A 81 1.96 19.50 13.65
N GLY A 82 1.63 19.04 14.87
CA GLY A 82 0.57 19.61 15.71
C GLY A 82 -0.85 19.27 15.24
N GLY A 83 -0.99 18.38 14.25
CA GLY A 83 -2.26 17.89 13.74
C GLY A 83 -2.66 16.54 14.36
N ARG A 84 -3.62 15.88 13.71
CA ARG A 84 -4.03 14.51 14.05
C ARG A 84 -3.90 13.60 12.82
N SER A 85 -3.39 12.40 13.03
CA SER A 85 -3.33 11.37 11.99
C SER A 85 -4.39 10.29 12.27
N PRO A 86 -5.07 9.75 11.25
CA PRO A 86 -5.92 8.58 11.44
C PRO A 86 -5.07 7.41 11.93
N THR A 87 -5.63 6.57 12.78
CA THR A 87 -5.03 5.27 13.14
C THR A 87 -5.74 4.15 12.40
N PHE A 88 -5.22 2.92 12.37
CA PHE A 88 -5.95 1.80 11.80
C PHE A 88 -5.51 0.45 12.38
N ASN A 89 -6.30 -0.58 12.08
CA ASN A 89 -5.97 -1.95 12.42
C ASN A 89 -5.11 -2.58 11.33
N MET A 90 -3.99 -3.17 11.70
CA MET A 90 -3.06 -3.84 10.81
C MET A 90 -2.60 -5.14 11.47
N LEU A 91 -2.44 -6.18 10.66
CA LEU A 91 -1.73 -7.39 11.05
C LEU A 91 -0.84 -7.85 9.91
N THR A 92 0.21 -8.59 10.23
CA THR A 92 1.08 -9.28 9.27
C THR A 92 0.85 -10.78 9.39
N ILE A 93 0.91 -11.56 8.31
CA ILE A 93 0.74 -13.02 8.36
C ILE A 93 2.07 -13.69 7.99
N GLY A 94 2.62 -14.49 8.90
CA GLY A 94 3.82 -15.29 8.68
C GLY A 94 3.53 -16.79 8.60
N LEU A 95 4.58 -17.60 8.70
CA LEU A 95 4.50 -19.08 8.64
C LEU A 95 3.40 -19.63 9.56
N GLY A 96 2.55 -20.50 8.99
CA GLY A 96 1.44 -21.14 9.71
C GLY A 96 0.30 -20.19 10.10
N GLY A 97 0.18 -19.03 9.46
CA GLY A 97 -0.86 -18.04 9.77
C GLY A 97 -0.55 -17.19 11.00
N ARG A 98 0.69 -17.25 11.52
CA ARG A 98 1.07 -16.52 12.74
C ARG A 98 1.10 -15.01 12.49
N HIS A 99 0.42 -14.25 13.36
CA HIS A 99 0.46 -12.80 13.31
C HIS A 99 1.57 -12.23 14.19
N VAL A 100 2.76 -12.00 13.61
CA VAL A 100 3.91 -11.43 14.33
C VAL A 100 3.62 -10.02 14.82
N PHE A 101 2.91 -9.24 14.00
CA PHE A 101 2.36 -7.94 14.35
C PHE A 101 0.83 -7.98 14.20
N ASP A 102 0.11 -7.45 15.19
CA ASP A 102 -1.36 -7.35 15.19
C ASP A 102 -1.83 -6.18 16.07
N SER A 103 -2.01 -4.99 15.47
CA SER A 103 -2.35 -3.76 16.19
C SER A 103 -3.77 -3.75 16.77
N ARG A 104 -4.60 -4.74 16.46
CA ARG A 104 -5.92 -4.90 17.09
C ARG A 104 -5.80 -5.24 18.57
N LYS A 105 -4.66 -5.80 18.98
CA LYS A 105 -4.34 -6.16 20.38
C LYS A 105 -3.71 -5.00 21.16
N SER A 106 -3.33 -3.92 20.49
CA SER A 106 -2.65 -2.77 21.09
C SER A 106 -3.61 -1.69 21.56
N GLY A 107 -3.16 -0.87 22.51
CA GLY A 107 -3.85 0.36 22.92
C GLY A 107 -3.91 1.40 21.79
N ILE A 108 -4.74 2.43 21.95
CA ILE A 108 -4.95 3.44 20.89
C ILE A 108 -3.67 4.18 20.50
N ASP A 109 -2.80 4.49 21.46
CA ASP A 109 -1.55 5.22 21.25
C ASP A 109 -0.49 4.37 20.52
N ASP A 110 -0.64 3.05 20.56
CA ASP A 110 0.22 2.09 19.88
C ASP A 110 -0.33 1.67 18.51
N LYS A 111 -1.51 2.19 18.10
CA LYS A 111 -2.07 1.87 16.79
C LYS A 111 -1.30 2.59 15.69
N PRO A 112 -1.01 1.90 14.57
CA PRO A 112 -0.34 2.52 13.44
C PRO A 112 -1.22 3.60 12.82
N SER A 113 -0.60 4.69 12.38
CA SER A 113 -1.21 5.72 11.55
C SER A 113 -0.76 5.70 10.10
N ILE A 114 0.36 5.01 9.83
CA ILE A 114 0.92 4.69 8.51
C ILE A 114 1.57 3.31 8.62
N ALA A 115 1.48 2.50 7.57
CA ALA A 115 2.26 1.27 7.41
C ALA A 115 3.23 1.43 6.25
N VAL A 116 4.50 1.07 6.43
CA VAL A 116 5.54 1.23 5.40
C VAL A 116 6.03 -0.15 4.98
N ILE A 117 6.01 -0.41 3.67
CA ILE A 117 6.63 -1.60 3.06
C ILE A 117 7.88 -1.14 2.32
N LEU A 118 9.04 -1.69 2.66
CA LEU A 118 10.27 -1.45 1.91
C LEU A 118 10.28 -2.36 0.69
N LEU A 119 10.51 -1.77 -0.49
CA LEU A 119 10.73 -2.52 -1.71
C LEU A 119 12.22 -2.84 -1.73
N GLU A 120 12.58 -4.09 -1.42
CA GLU A 120 13.98 -4.50 -1.36
C GLU A 120 14.70 -4.09 -2.65
N PRO A 121 15.92 -3.52 -2.57
CA PRO A 121 16.71 -3.29 -3.76
C PRO A 121 16.87 -4.64 -4.47
N ARG A 122 16.71 -4.66 -5.80
CA ARG A 122 17.15 -5.83 -6.57
C ARG A 122 18.61 -6.06 -6.20
N ASP A 123 18.93 -7.23 -5.65
CA ASP A 123 20.31 -7.67 -5.52
C ASP A 123 20.96 -7.50 -6.90
N VAL A 124 21.89 -6.57 -7.01
CA VAL A 124 22.74 -6.45 -8.20
C VAL A 124 23.82 -7.51 -8.02
N SER A 125 23.50 -8.76 -8.38
CA SER A 125 24.49 -9.82 -8.58
C SER A 125 25.38 -9.54 -9.78
#